data_AF-A0A9D0L4W4-F1
#
_entry.id   AF-A0A9D0L4W4-F1
#
_cell.length_a   1.000
_cell.length_b   1.000
_cell.length_c   1.000
_cell.angle_alpha   90.00
_cell.angle_beta   90.00
_cell.angle_gamma   90.00
#
_symmetry.space_group_name_H-M   'P 1'
#
loop_
_entity.id
_entity.type
_entity.pdbx_description
1 polymer ?
#
loop_
_entity_poly.entity_id
_entity_poly.type
_entity_poly.pdbx_seq_one_letter_code
_entity_poly.pdbx_strand_id
1 'polypeptide(L)'
;MSEAAPTLTAERLFRRYFLPLYPPKVRDNLAAARTTDANPANNPRILQQLDSIATTFVAMAPRALGDSTLQLDFSDASIHRLATCLTRATRDRLITPIDSAGQVPPLVHVVTHGAVYLGACVVRQHGGQWQLRSPLWESLVRLESAAGIANLALFQWWLKAFSDDEIDQPMLGDRYRMHIEVPTANPRALPIIAAPDRKLPRLSKVRYDTLHKYLRAQLPELRGVGAHFPSPERFAELDFQWLDFMLLGEGRMLLMHGPASNGVHLFWLDAAGFRVSAYYPADAFPAHVIKVDGEKLQINVPILGQHQLHEVLWWGP
;
A
#
# COMPACT_ATOMS: atom_id res chain seq x y z
N MET A 1 23.55 26.49 -22.99
CA MET A 1 22.83 25.23 -22.71
C MET A 1 22.61 25.22 -21.20
N SER A 2 21.37 25.39 -20.74
CA SER A 2 21.07 25.35 -19.30
C SER A 2 21.30 23.93 -18.81
N GLU A 3 22.25 23.75 -17.90
CA GLU A 3 22.47 22.47 -17.23
C GLU A 3 21.17 22.13 -16.48
N ALA A 4 20.53 21.01 -16.85
CA ALA A 4 19.31 20.58 -16.18
C ALA A 4 19.64 20.34 -14.70
N ALA A 5 18.80 20.86 -13.80
CA ALA A 5 19.01 20.69 -12.37
C ALA A 5 19.11 19.18 -12.04
N PRO A 6 20.07 18.77 -11.18
CA PRO A 6 20.29 17.36 -10.91
C PRO A 6 19.07 16.72 -10.24
N THR A 7 18.60 15.59 -10.78
CA THR A 7 17.47 14.81 -10.24
C THR A 7 17.59 14.57 -8.74
N LEU A 8 16.55 14.87 -7.98
CA LEU A 8 16.47 14.66 -6.53
C LEU A 8 15.96 13.25 -6.23
N THR A 9 16.87 12.28 -6.26
CA THR A 9 16.58 10.91 -5.79
C THR A 9 16.44 10.86 -4.26
N ALA A 10 15.77 9.84 -3.74
CA ALA A 10 15.66 9.62 -2.29
C ALA A 10 17.03 9.55 -1.60
N GLU A 11 18.01 8.91 -2.26
CA GLU A 11 19.40 8.84 -1.77
C GLU A 11 20.07 10.22 -1.73
N ARG A 12 19.86 11.06 -2.76
CA ARG A 12 20.40 12.43 -2.76
C ARG A 12 19.78 13.28 -1.66
N LEU A 13 18.46 13.17 -1.46
CA LEU A 13 17.77 13.82 -0.33
C LEU A 13 18.35 13.35 1.01
N PHE A 14 18.52 12.03 1.18
CA PHE A 14 19.12 11.43 2.38
C PHE A 14 20.52 11.99 2.67
N ARG A 15 21.44 11.85 1.71
CA ARG A 15 22.85 12.25 1.87
C ARG A 15 23.00 13.75 2.14
N ARG A 16 22.15 14.57 1.50
CA ARG A 16 22.25 16.03 1.60
C ARG A 16 21.64 16.59 2.89
N TYR A 17 20.45 16.13 3.27
CA TYR A 17 19.67 16.78 4.33
C TYR A 17 19.61 15.98 5.64
N PHE A 18 19.75 14.66 5.59
CA PHE A 18 19.54 13.81 6.76
C PHE A 18 20.85 13.26 7.32
N LEU A 19 21.72 12.69 6.48
CA LEU A 19 22.99 12.12 6.92
C LEU A 19 23.85 13.07 7.77
N PRO A 20 23.95 14.39 7.49
CA PRO A 20 24.69 15.33 8.33
C PRO A 20 24.13 15.51 9.74
N LEU A 21 22.87 15.12 9.98
CA LEU A 21 22.18 15.21 11.27
C LEU A 21 22.34 13.93 12.10
N TYR A 22 22.96 12.89 11.54
CA TYR A 22 23.17 11.64 12.25
C TYR A 22 24.28 11.84 13.28
N PRO A 23 24.16 11.26 14.50
CA PRO A 23 25.26 11.26 15.46
C PRO A 23 26.55 10.73 14.82
N PRO A 24 27.74 11.28 15.11
CA PRO A 24 28.99 10.89 14.44
C PRO A 24 29.23 9.37 14.43
N LYS A 25 29.07 8.73 15.60
CA LYS A 25 29.22 7.26 15.76
C LYS A 25 28.25 6.44 14.89
N VAL A 26 27.06 6.96 14.63
CA VAL A 26 26.05 6.32 13.77
C VAL A 26 26.44 6.50 12.29
N ARG A 27 26.91 7.69 11.93
CA ARG A 27 27.36 8.02 10.57
C ARG A 27 28.53 7.16 10.12
N ASP A 28 29.47 6.88 11.02
CA ASP A 28 30.66 6.08 10.76
C ASP A 28 30.31 4.59 10.52
N ASN A 29 29.18 4.10 11.04
CA ASN A 29 28.71 2.73 10.84
C ASN A 29 27.18 2.63 10.79
N LEU A 30 26.59 3.06 9.68
CA LEU A 30 25.14 3.03 9.46
C LEU A 30 24.55 1.61 9.51
N ALA A 31 25.30 0.61 9.04
CA ALA A 31 24.83 -0.78 9.00
C ALA A 31 24.61 -1.34 10.42
N ALA A 32 25.57 -1.11 11.33
CA ALA A 32 25.44 -1.51 12.73
C ALA A 32 24.30 -0.74 13.43
N ALA A 33 24.19 0.56 13.19
CA ALA A 33 23.12 1.36 13.78
C ALA A 33 21.72 0.92 13.33
N ARG A 34 21.57 0.48 12.08
CA ARG A 34 20.30 -0.03 11.52
C ARG A 34 19.93 -1.44 12.00
N THR A 35 20.85 -2.15 12.63
CA THR A 35 20.61 -3.51 13.16
C THR A 35 20.53 -3.55 14.69
N THR A 36 21.03 -2.53 15.39
CA THR A 36 20.99 -2.40 16.86
C THR A 36 19.71 -1.73 17.36
N ASP A 37 19.03 -2.31 18.34
CA ASP A 37 17.90 -1.66 19.02
C ASP A 37 18.42 -0.54 19.93
N ALA A 38 17.87 0.66 19.76
CA ALA A 38 18.22 1.85 20.55
C ALA A 38 17.53 1.88 21.92
N ASN A 39 16.59 0.96 22.20
CA ASN A 39 15.90 0.85 23.49
C ASN A 39 15.81 -0.59 24.00
N PRO A 40 16.95 -1.29 24.21
CA PRO A 40 16.96 -2.69 24.61
C PRO A 40 16.31 -2.94 25.98
N ALA A 41 16.23 -1.92 26.84
CA ALA A 41 15.57 -1.99 28.15
C ALA A 41 14.06 -1.69 28.10
N ASN A 42 13.48 -1.50 26.91
CA ASN A 42 12.09 -1.14 26.69
C ASN A 42 11.61 0.04 27.58
N ASN A 43 12.41 1.10 27.64
CA ASN A 43 12.09 2.29 28.41
C ASN A 43 10.84 2.98 27.85
N PRO A 44 9.73 3.06 28.62
CA PRO A 44 8.47 3.62 28.13
C PRO A 44 8.56 5.12 27.81
N ARG A 45 9.51 5.85 28.40
CA ARG A 45 9.68 7.29 28.13
C ARG A 45 10.09 7.57 26.68
N ILE A 46 10.87 6.67 26.06
CA ILE A 46 11.28 6.81 24.65
C ILE A 46 10.08 6.57 23.72
N LEU A 47 9.22 5.60 24.06
CA LEU A 47 7.98 5.35 23.32
C LEU A 47 7.01 6.54 23.44
N GLN A 48 6.85 7.11 24.63
CA GLN A 48 6.08 8.35 24.84
C GLN A 48 6.62 9.54 24.05
N GLN A 49 7.94 9.59 23.84
CA GLN A 49 8.56 10.61 22.98
C GLN A 49 8.15 10.44 21.52
N LEU A 50 8.05 9.22 21.00
CA LEU A 50 7.53 8.99 19.64
C LEU A 50 6.08 9.44 19.51
N ASP A 51 5.23 9.15 20.50
CA ASP A 51 3.85 9.64 20.52
C ASP A 51 3.78 11.17 20.52
N SER A 52 4.66 11.81 21.29
CA SER A 52 4.75 13.28 21.36
C SER A 52 5.18 13.87 20.01
N ILE A 53 6.19 13.28 19.35
CA ILE A 53 6.66 13.69 18.02
C ILE A 53 5.53 13.54 16.98
N ALA A 54 4.79 12.43 17.02
CA ALA A 54 3.68 12.20 16.11
C ALA A 54 2.54 13.21 16.32
N THR A 55 2.22 13.56 17.57
CA THR A 55 1.26 14.64 17.89
C THR A 55 1.74 16.01 17.43
N THR A 56 3.03 16.32 17.57
CA THR A 56 3.61 17.55 17.00
C THR A 56 3.44 17.58 15.48
N PHE A 57 3.62 16.45 14.79
CA PHE A 57 3.39 16.35 13.35
C PHE A 57 1.97 16.75 12.96
N VAL A 58 0.96 16.25 13.68
CA VAL A 58 -0.46 16.59 13.45
C VAL A 58 -0.68 18.10 13.45
N ALA A 59 -0.09 18.81 14.41
CA ALA A 59 -0.24 20.26 14.52
C ALA A 59 0.51 21.04 13.42
N MET A 60 1.68 20.57 13.00
CA MET A 60 2.51 21.30 12.03
C MET A 60 2.19 20.98 10.56
N ALA A 61 1.69 19.78 10.27
CA ALA A 61 1.54 19.26 8.91
C ALA A 61 0.63 20.13 8.02
N PRO A 62 -0.55 20.65 8.46
CA PRO A 62 -1.41 21.48 7.61
C PRO A 62 -0.68 22.71 7.06
N ARG A 63 0.03 23.43 7.94
CA ARG A 63 0.83 24.60 7.56
C ARG A 63 2.04 24.22 6.71
N ALA A 64 2.75 23.17 7.11
CA ALA A 64 3.96 22.73 6.43
C ALA A 64 3.67 22.22 5.01
N LEU A 65 2.57 21.49 4.82
CA LEU A 65 2.16 20.92 3.53
C LEU A 65 1.29 21.88 2.70
N GLY A 66 0.85 22.99 3.28
CA GLY A 66 0.15 24.06 2.55
C GLY A 66 -1.35 23.80 2.36
N ASP A 67 -1.92 22.92 3.19
CA ASP A 67 -3.34 22.59 3.20
C ASP A 67 -3.89 22.78 4.61
N SER A 68 -4.61 23.88 4.85
CA SER A 68 -5.23 24.17 6.15
C SER A 68 -6.42 23.28 6.48
N THR A 69 -6.94 22.53 5.50
CA THR A 69 -8.05 21.59 5.68
C THR A 69 -7.57 20.18 6.00
N LEU A 70 -6.26 19.92 5.93
CA LEU A 70 -5.66 18.63 6.24
C LEU A 70 -5.94 18.25 7.70
N GLN A 71 -6.73 17.20 7.88
CA GLN A 71 -7.02 16.62 9.19
C GLN A 71 -6.25 15.31 9.37
N LEU A 72 -5.46 15.24 10.44
CA LEU A 72 -4.68 14.07 10.82
C LEU A 72 -5.17 13.54 12.18
N ASP A 73 -5.73 12.34 12.17
CA ASP A 73 -6.44 11.69 13.28
C ASP A 73 -5.87 10.30 13.61
N PHE A 74 -4.68 9.97 13.10
CA PHE A 74 -4.02 8.68 13.24
C PHE A 74 -4.77 7.48 12.61
N SER A 75 -5.74 7.72 11.73
CA SER A 75 -6.39 6.67 10.91
C SER A 75 -5.65 6.41 9.61
N ASP A 76 -5.97 5.29 8.95
CA ASP A 76 -5.50 4.99 7.60
C ASP A 76 -5.91 6.07 6.60
N ALA A 77 -7.12 6.62 6.74
CA ALA A 77 -7.62 7.72 5.91
C ALA A 77 -6.75 8.98 6.04
N SER A 78 -6.13 9.21 7.21
CA SER A 78 -5.16 10.30 7.37
C SER A 78 -3.92 10.11 6.52
N ILE A 79 -3.43 8.88 6.35
CA ILE A 79 -2.26 8.60 5.51
C ILE A 79 -2.57 8.86 4.04
N HIS A 80 -3.77 8.49 3.57
CA HIS A 80 -4.20 8.78 2.21
C HIS A 80 -4.34 10.28 1.95
N ARG A 81 -4.96 11.02 2.87
CA ARG A 81 -5.00 12.51 2.78
C ARG A 81 -3.59 13.09 2.73
N LEU A 82 -2.72 12.65 3.64
CA LEU A 82 -1.34 13.08 3.72
C LEU A 82 -0.57 12.82 2.41
N ALA A 83 -0.74 11.63 1.80
CA ALA A 83 -0.09 11.27 0.54
C ALA A 83 -0.48 12.21 -0.60
N THR A 84 -1.74 12.67 -0.67
CA THR A 84 -2.19 13.61 -1.70
C THR A 84 -1.58 15.01 -1.58
N CYS A 85 -1.08 15.39 -0.39
CA CYS A 85 -0.40 16.67 -0.19
C CYS A 85 1.07 16.67 -0.63
N LEU A 86 1.63 15.52 -1.01
CA LEU A 86 3.03 15.36 -1.39
C LEU A 86 3.26 15.74 -2.85
N THR A 87 3.29 17.05 -3.09
CA THR A 87 3.54 17.62 -4.42
C THR A 87 4.95 18.17 -4.54
N ARG A 88 5.42 18.27 -5.79
CA ARG A 88 6.71 18.89 -6.12
C ARG A 88 6.79 20.32 -5.62
N ALA A 89 5.72 21.10 -5.77
CA ALA A 89 5.62 22.45 -5.24
C ALA A 89 5.79 22.49 -3.70
N THR A 90 5.15 21.55 -2.99
CA THR A 90 5.31 21.41 -1.54
C THR A 90 6.74 21.07 -1.17
N ARG A 91 7.35 20.08 -1.83
CA ARG A 91 8.74 19.69 -1.59
C ARG A 91 9.72 20.84 -1.81
N ASP A 92 9.61 21.54 -2.94
CA ASP A 92 10.58 22.57 -3.32
C ASP A 92 10.51 23.76 -2.35
N ARG A 93 9.31 24.08 -1.84
CA ARG A 93 9.13 25.02 -0.72
C ARG A 93 9.80 24.54 0.57
N LEU A 94 9.69 23.25 0.89
CA LEU A 94 10.27 22.66 2.11
C LEU A 94 11.79 22.51 2.06
N ILE A 95 12.39 22.42 0.87
CA ILE A 95 13.86 22.33 0.68
C ILE A 95 14.54 23.68 0.91
N THR A 96 13.82 24.78 0.71
CA THR A 96 14.36 26.12 0.86
C THR A 96 14.55 26.42 2.36
N PRO A 97 15.79 26.75 2.81
CA PRO A 97 16.01 27.17 4.20
C PRO A 97 15.17 28.40 4.53
N ILE A 98 14.67 28.47 5.77
CA ILE A 98 13.87 29.62 6.23
C ILE A 98 14.78 30.87 6.36
N ASP A 99 16.07 30.70 6.62
CA ASP A 99 17.08 31.76 6.68
C ASP A 99 18.47 31.29 6.22
N SER A 100 19.39 32.25 6.04
CA SER A 100 20.80 32.02 5.68
C SER A 100 21.68 31.60 6.86
N ALA A 101 21.11 31.43 8.07
CA ALA A 101 21.84 31.27 9.32
C ALA A 101 22.10 29.80 9.69
N GLY A 102 22.19 28.92 8.69
CA GLY A 102 22.49 27.50 8.90
C GLY A 102 21.34 26.69 9.52
N GLN A 103 20.10 27.20 9.47
CA GLN A 103 18.93 26.42 9.89
C GLN A 103 18.70 25.21 8.97
N VAL A 104 18.23 24.13 9.58
CA VAL A 104 17.86 22.92 8.87
C VAL A 104 16.60 23.21 8.03
N PRO A 105 16.55 22.79 6.75
CA PRO A 105 15.37 23.01 5.93
C PRO A 105 14.09 22.44 6.56
N PRO A 106 12.93 23.08 6.38
CA PRO A 106 11.63 22.57 6.85
C PRO A 106 11.36 21.11 6.45
N LEU A 107 11.88 20.68 5.30
CA LEU A 107 11.83 19.30 4.83
C LEU A 107 12.27 18.31 5.90
N VAL A 108 13.34 18.59 6.65
CA VAL A 108 13.82 17.64 7.65
C VAL A 108 12.81 17.46 8.77
N HIS A 109 12.19 18.54 9.26
CA HIS A 109 11.17 18.44 10.30
C HIS A 109 9.96 17.66 9.80
N VAL A 110 9.47 17.97 8.59
CA VAL A 110 8.35 17.25 7.96
C VAL A 110 8.69 15.77 7.75
N VAL A 111 9.90 15.46 7.33
CA VAL A 111 10.30 14.07 7.06
C VAL A 111 10.49 13.26 8.34
N THR A 112 11.22 13.80 9.31
CA THR A 112 11.51 13.11 10.57
C THR A 112 10.26 12.91 11.42
N HIS A 113 9.39 13.92 11.52
CA HIS A 113 8.16 13.83 12.30
C HIS A 113 7.08 13.03 11.55
N GLY A 114 7.00 13.18 10.22
CA GLY A 114 6.09 12.41 9.38
C GLY A 114 6.37 10.90 9.44
N ALA A 115 7.64 10.49 9.38
CA ALA A 115 8.01 9.07 9.53
C ALA A 115 7.53 8.48 10.87
N VAL A 116 7.65 9.24 11.96
CA VAL A 116 7.17 8.84 13.29
C VAL A 116 5.64 8.81 13.34
N TYR A 117 4.96 9.79 12.72
CA TYR A 117 3.50 9.79 12.60
C TYR A 117 2.98 8.58 11.84
N LEU A 118 3.58 8.23 10.70
CA LEU A 118 3.24 7.02 9.95
C LEU A 118 3.33 5.78 10.84
N GLY A 119 4.42 5.65 11.62
CA GLY A 119 4.57 4.49 12.50
C GLY A 119 3.60 4.49 13.66
N ALA A 120 3.25 5.66 14.19
CA ALA A 120 2.20 5.79 15.19
C ALA A 120 0.84 5.32 14.65
N CYS A 121 0.49 5.61 13.39
CA CYS A 121 -0.72 5.07 12.76
C CYS A 121 -0.69 3.53 12.72
N VAL A 122 0.42 2.92 12.30
CA VAL A 122 0.54 1.46 12.25
C VAL A 122 0.43 0.83 13.63
N VAL A 123 1.12 1.38 14.63
CA VAL A 123 1.11 0.87 16.00
C VAL A 123 -0.29 0.97 16.61
N ARG A 124 -0.98 2.10 16.41
CA ARG A 124 -2.29 2.36 17.02
C ARG A 124 -3.43 1.60 16.34
N GLN A 125 -3.44 1.52 15.01
CA GLN A 125 -4.55 0.93 14.25
C GLN A 125 -4.36 -0.56 14.00
N HIS A 126 -3.11 -1.00 13.85
CA HIS A 126 -2.79 -2.35 13.33
C HIS A 126 -1.98 -3.19 14.30
N GLY A 127 -1.76 -2.72 15.53
CA GLY A 127 -1.05 -3.49 16.57
C GLY A 127 0.45 -3.68 16.29
N GLY A 128 1.04 -2.84 15.44
CA GLY A 128 2.49 -2.86 15.18
C GLY A 128 3.31 -2.59 16.44
N GLN A 129 4.58 -2.99 16.42
CA GLN A 129 5.53 -2.80 17.52
C GLN A 129 6.74 -1.99 17.06
N TRP A 130 7.09 -0.95 17.80
CA TRP A 130 8.29 -0.15 17.52
C TRP A 130 9.56 -0.98 17.70
N GLN A 131 10.46 -0.90 16.72
CA GLN A 131 11.87 -1.28 16.84
C GLN A 131 12.71 -0.02 16.77
N LEU A 132 13.16 0.43 17.93
CA LEU A 132 13.74 1.76 18.06
C LEU A 132 15.15 1.79 17.47
N ARG A 133 15.44 2.85 16.71
CA ARG A 133 16.76 3.10 16.13
C ARG A 133 17.30 4.45 16.59
N SER A 134 18.59 4.67 16.37
CA SER A 134 19.23 5.97 16.54
C SER A 134 19.73 6.46 15.18
N PRO A 135 19.24 7.60 14.68
CA PRO A 135 18.23 8.50 15.27
C PRO A 135 16.80 7.91 15.26
N LEU A 136 15.91 8.44 16.13
CA LEU A 136 14.57 7.90 16.36
C LEU A 136 13.69 7.83 15.09
N TRP A 137 13.87 8.74 14.13
CA TRP A 137 13.08 8.69 12.89
C TRP A 137 13.45 7.50 11.98
N GLU A 138 14.60 6.85 12.16
CA GLU A 138 14.93 5.59 11.46
C GLU A 138 14.30 4.36 12.14
N SER A 139 13.51 4.54 13.21
CA SER A 139 12.83 3.43 13.87
C SER A 139 11.93 2.69 12.90
N LEU A 140 11.89 1.36 13.05
CA LEU A 140 11.03 0.50 12.24
C LEU A 140 9.76 0.17 13.03
N VAL A 141 8.72 -0.25 12.31
CA VAL A 141 7.56 -0.88 12.95
C VAL A 141 7.54 -2.34 12.52
N ARG A 142 7.68 -3.26 13.47
CA ARG A 142 7.42 -4.68 13.26
C ARG A 142 5.91 -4.88 13.21
N LEU A 143 5.43 -5.45 12.11
CA LEU A 143 4.02 -5.78 11.93
C LEU A 143 3.91 -7.28 11.64
N GLU A 144 3.04 -7.94 12.38
CA GLU A 144 2.66 -9.34 12.16
C GLU A 144 1.21 -9.36 11.68
N SER A 145 0.97 -10.08 10.58
CA SER A 145 -0.33 -10.13 9.92
C SER A 145 -0.51 -11.47 9.20
N ALA A 146 -1.65 -11.65 8.53
CA ALA A 146 -1.90 -12.85 7.75
C ALA A 146 -0.98 -13.00 6.53
N ALA A 147 -0.34 -11.91 6.08
CA ALA A 147 0.69 -11.95 5.03
C ALA A 147 2.08 -12.35 5.56
N GLY A 148 2.26 -12.45 6.88
CA GLY A 148 3.52 -12.78 7.54
C GLY A 148 4.04 -11.65 8.43
N ILE A 149 5.36 -11.61 8.62
CA ILE A 149 6.04 -10.64 9.51
C ILE A 149 6.89 -9.70 8.66
N ALA A 150 6.73 -8.38 8.86
CA ALA A 150 7.51 -7.36 8.18
C ALA A 150 8.09 -6.34 9.17
N ASN A 151 9.28 -5.81 8.87
CA ASN A 151 9.83 -4.63 9.54
C ASN A 151 9.71 -3.43 8.60
N LEU A 152 8.81 -2.52 8.92
CA LEU A 152 8.43 -1.40 8.06
C LEU A 152 9.39 -0.22 8.24
N ALA A 153 10.13 0.12 7.19
CA ALA A 153 11.06 1.24 7.16
C ALA A 153 10.36 2.54 6.72
N LEU A 154 9.48 3.05 7.58
CA LEU A 154 8.56 4.15 7.24
C LEU A 154 9.26 5.46 6.87
N PHE A 155 10.43 5.74 7.45
CA PHE A 155 11.27 6.86 7.02
C PHE A 155 11.72 6.74 5.57
N GLN A 156 12.08 5.53 5.12
CA GLN A 156 12.49 5.33 3.73
C GLN A 156 11.29 5.46 2.78
N TRP A 157 10.11 4.99 3.17
CA TRP A 157 8.89 5.20 2.38
C TRP A 157 8.54 6.68 2.27
N TRP A 158 8.54 7.38 3.39
CA TRP A 158 8.24 8.80 3.45
C TRP A 158 9.26 9.64 2.66
N LEU A 159 10.56 9.33 2.76
CA LEU A 159 11.60 10.02 2.00
C LEU A 159 11.51 9.75 0.49
N LYS A 160 11.20 8.52 0.08
CA LYS A 160 11.00 8.17 -1.33
C LYS A 160 9.83 8.94 -1.94
N ALA A 161 8.76 9.16 -1.18
CA ALA A 161 7.61 9.95 -1.64
C ALA A 161 7.97 11.43 -1.94
N PHE A 162 9.10 11.93 -1.44
CA PHE A 162 9.63 13.26 -1.79
C PHE A 162 10.62 13.25 -2.98
N SER A 163 11.01 12.08 -3.48
CA SER A 163 11.96 12.00 -4.60
C SER A 163 11.30 12.30 -5.94
N ASP A 164 12.08 12.71 -6.94
CA ASP A 164 11.57 12.96 -8.29
C ASP A 164 10.86 11.76 -8.93
N ASP A 165 11.20 10.54 -8.49
CA ASP A 165 10.65 9.29 -9.02
C ASP A 165 9.20 9.04 -8.56
N GLU A 166 8.82 9.52 -7.37
CA GLU A 166 7.51 9.23 -6.75
C GLU A 166 6.69 10.49 -6.44
N ILE A 167 7.29 11.68 -6.40
CA ILE A 167 6.58 12.92 -6.09
C ILE A 167 5.45 13.15 -7.09
N ASP A 168 4.34 13.76 -6.64
CA ASP A 168 3.10 13.94 -7.39
C ASP A 168 2.31 12.63 -7.66
N GLN A 169 2.80 11.49 -7.18
CA GLN A 169 2.10 10.20 -7.23
C GLN A 169 1.66 9.75 -5.83
N PRO A 170 0.53 9.05 -5.67
CA PRO A 170 0.04 8.57 -4.38
C PRO A 170 0.82 7.35 -3.83
N MET A 171 2.08 7.15 -4.25
CA MET A 171 2.91 5.97 -3.96
C MET A 171 3.07 5.67 -2.46
N LEU A 172 3.00 6.70 -1.61
CA LEU A 172 2.98 6.48 -0.18
C LEU A 172 1.70 5.78 0.29
N GLY A 173 0.54 6.29 -0.15
CA GLY A 173 -0.76 5.69 0.17
C GLY A 173 -0.86 4.28 -0.38
N ASP A 174 -0.36 4.05 -1.60
CA ASP A 174 -0.32 2.73 -2.22
C ASP A 174 0.55 1.73 -1.44
N ARG A 175 1.76 2.14 -1.03
CA ARG A 175 2.61 1.31 -0.15
C ARG A 175 1.95 1.04 1.20
N TYR A 176 1.32 2.05 1.80
CA TYR A 176 0.64 1.90 3.08
C TYR A 176 -0.52 0.89 2.96
N ARG A 177 -1.34 1.02 1.92
CA ARG A 177 -2.42 0.08 1.63
C ARG A 177 -1.91 -1.35 1.44
N MET A 178 -0.93 -1.53 0.55
CA MET A 178 -0.39 -2.85 0.17
C MET A 178 0.32 -3.57 1.31
N HIS A 179 1.04 -2.84 2.17
CA HIS A 179 1.87 -3.45 3.21
C HIS A 179 1.26 -3.41 4.61
N ILE A 180 0.20 -2.62 4.83
CA ILE A 180 -0.45 -2.47 6.13
C ILE A 180 -1.92 -2.83 6.00
N GLU A 181 -2.75 -2.00 5.34
CA GLU A 181 -4.21 -2.18 5.34
C GLU A 181 -4.67 -3.54 4.79
N VAL A 182 -4.11 -3.96 3.65
CA VAL A 182 -4.50 -5.22 3.02
C VAL A 182 -4.06 -6.42 3.89
N PRO A 183 -2.80 -6.51 4.34
CA PRO A 183 -2.37 -7.60 5.21
C PRO A 183 -3.10 -7.70 6.56
N THR A 184 -3.53 -6.56 7.13
CA THR A 184 -4.16 -6.50 8.46
C THR A 184 -5.69 -6.46 8.40
N ALA A 185 -6.27 -6.44 7.20
CA ALA A 185 -7.70 -6.56 7.02
C ALA A 185 -8.24 -7.81 7.75
N ASN A 186 -9.50 -7.72 8.21
CA ASN A 186 -10.21 -8.86 8.80
C ASN A 186 -11.23 -9.43 7.79
N PRO A 187 -10.78 -10.20 6.78
CA PRO A 187 -11.67 -10.72 5.75
C PRO A 187 -12.64 -11.78 6.29
N ARG A 188 -12.36 -12.37 7.46
CA ARG A 188 -13.25 -13.34 8.11
C ARG A 188 -14.50 -12.69 8.71
N ALA A 189 -14.48 -11.37 8.94
CA ALA A 189 -15.64 -10.61 9.34
C ALA A 189 -16.60 -10.30 8.17
N LEU A 190 -16.19 -10.56 6.92
CA LEU A 190 -17.04 -10.35 5.75
C LEU A 190 -18.26 -11.30 5.79
N PRO A 191 -19.44 -10.85 5.36
CA PRO A 191 -20.60 -11.72 5.24
C PRO A 191 -20.34 -12.89 4.28
N ILE A 192 -20.89 -14.06 4.58
CA ILE A 192 -20.88 -15.20 3.66
C ILE A 192 -21.85 -14.87 2.50
N ILE A 193 -21.35 -14.99 1.26
CA ILE A 193 -22.14 -14.83 0.04
C ILE A 193 -22.88 -16.14 -0.27
N ALA A 194 -22.16 -17.27 -0.26
CA ALA A 194 -22.72 -18.58 -0.59
C ALA A 194 -21.93 -19.70 0.11
N ALA A 195 -22.49 -20.91 0.12
CA ALA A 195 -21.78 -22.08 0.63
C ALA A 195 -20.49 -22.34 -0.19
N PRO A 196 -19.36 -22.68 0.47
CA PRO A 196 -18.05 -22.79 -0.20
C PRO A 196 -17.97 -23.90 -1.26
N ASP A 197 -18.85 -24.92 -1.19
CA ASP A 197 -18.94 -26.03 -2.12
C ASP A 197 -19.94 -25.77 -3.28
N ARG A 198 -20.57 -24.58 -3.32
CA ARG A 198 -21.48 -24.21 -4.41
C ARG A 198 -20.72 -24.19 -5.74
N LYS A 199 -21.18 -25.01 -6.69
CA LYS A 199 -20.61 -25.09 -8.03
C LYS A 199 -20.99 -23.86 -8.85
N LEU A 200 -19.99 -23.18 -9.39
CA LEU A 200 -20.14 -22.01 -10.27
C LEU A 200 -19.57 -22.37 -11.65
N PRO A 201 -20.42 -22.70 -12.64
CA PRO A 201 -19.95 -23.11 -13.96
C PRO A 201 -19.31 -21.95 -14.73
N ARG A 202 -18.29 -22.26 -15.55
CA ARG A 202 -17.63 -21.29 -16.42
C ARG A 202 -18.62 -20.54 -17.32
N LEU A 203 -18.47 -19.23 -17.43
CA LEU A 203 -19.17 -18.41 -18.40
C LEU A 203 -18.34 -18.30 -19.70
N SER A 204 -18.77 -19.00 -20.76
CA SER A 204 -18.02 -19.05 -22.04
C SER A 204 -18.38 -17.94 -23.03
N LYS A 205 -19.57 -17.33 -22.91
CA LYS A 205 -19.99 -16.19 -23.75
C LYS A 205 -20.04 -14.96 -22.85
N VAL A 206 -18.93 -14.23 -22.80
CA VAL A 206 -18.76 -13.15 -21.82
C VAL A 206 -19.25 -11.83 -22.41
N ARG A 207 -20.37 -11.35 -21.89
CA ARG A 207 -20.88 -9.98 -22.06
C ARG A 207 -21.36 -9.46 -20.72
N TYR A 208 -21.39 -8.15 -20.54
CA TYR A 208 -21.81 -7.54 -19.28
C TYR A 208 -23.23 -7.99 -18.86
N ASP A 209 -24.18 -8.02 -19.79
CA ASP A 209 -25.56 -8.45 -19.53
C ASP A 209 -25.64 -9.93 -19.13
N THR A 210 -24.85 -10.78 -19.79
CA THR A 210 -24.78 -12.22 -19.50
C THR A 210 -24.11 -12.50 -18.16
N LEU A 211 -23.06 -11.76 -17.79
CA LEU A 211 -22.42 -11.85 -16.47
C LEU A 211 -23.42 -11.48 -15.38
N HIS A 212 -24.14 -10.38 -15.55
CA HIS A 212 -25.11 -9.94 -14.55
C HIS A 212 -26.27 -10.92 -14.39
N LYS A 213 -26.80 -11.48 -15.48
CA LYS A 213 -27.80 -12.57 -15.44
C LYS A 213 -27.26 -13.82 -14.77
N TYR A 214 -26.01 -14.19 -15.07
CA TYR A 214 -25.32 -15.34 -14.48
C TYR A 214 -25.19 -15.19 -12.96
N LEU A 215 -24.68 -14.05 -12.49
CA LEU A 215 -24.50 -13.78 -11.06
C LEU A 215 -25.85 -13.82 -10.32
N ARG A 216 -26.90 -13.21 -10.86
CA ARG A 216 -28.25 -13.29 -10.27
C ARG A 216 -28.81 -14.71 -10.17
N ALA A 217 -28.47 -15.57 -11.13
CA ALA A 217 -28.96 -16.95 -11.15
C ALA A 217 -28.18 -17.87 -10.21
N GLN A 218 -26.85 -17.70 -10.13
CA GLN A 218 -25.96 -18.61 -9.38
C GLN A 218 -25.64 -18.10 -7.97
N LEU A 219 -25.68 -16.80 -7.75
CA LEU A 219 -25.34 -16.11 -6.50
C LEU A 219 -26.37 -15.00 -6.22
N PRO A 220 -27.65 -15.33 -6.00
CA PRO A 220 -28.70 -14.35 -5.70
C PRO A 220 -28.41 -13.51 -4.44
N GLU A 221 -27.57 -14.03 -3.53
CA GLU A 221 -27.11 -13.34 -2.33
C GLU A 221 -26.21 -12.13 -2.65
N LEU A 222 -25.54 -12.14 -3.81
CA LEU A 222 -24.74 -11.03 -4.30
C LEU A 222 -25.68 -10.01 -4.97
N ARG A 223 -25.91 -8.87 -4.30
CA ARG A 223 -26.86 -7.84 -4.76
C ARG A 223 -26.51 -7.24 -6.13
N GLY A 224 -25.23 -7.26 -6.49
CA GLY A 224 -24.73 -6.81 -7.78
C GLY A 224 -23.20 -6.75 -7.81
N VAL A 225 -22.65 -6.28 -8.93
CA VAL A 225 -21.20 -6.16 -9.11
C VAL A 225 -20.59 -4.95 -8.40
N GLY A 226 -21.39 -4.00 -7.90
CA GLY A 226 -20.91 -2.81 -7.18
C GLY A 226 -20.55 -1.63 -8.10
N ALA A 227 -20.43 -0.43 -7.50
CA ALA A 227 -20.30 0.84 -8.23
C ALA A 227 -18.94 1.04 -8.93
N HIS A 228 -17.88 0.39 -8.44
CA HIS A 228 -16.52 0.54 -8.96
C HIS A 228 -16.10 -0.61 -9.89
N PHE A 229 -17.03 -1.53 -10.18
CA PHE A 229 -16.81 -2.54 -11.21
C PHE A 229 -16.73 -1.87 -12.61
N PRO A 230 -15.95 -2.41 -13.57
CA PRO A 230 -15.90 -1.85 -14.92
C PRO A 230 -17.30 -1.60 -15.51
N SER A 231 -17.47 -0.44 -16.16
CA SER A 231 -18.71 -0.13 -16.88
C SER A 231 -18.96 -1.15 -18.00
N PRO A 232 -20.18 -1.27 -18.54
CA PRO A 232 -20.47 -2.18 -19.65
C PRO A 232 -19.52 -1.98 -20.85
N GLU A 233 -19.21 -0.73 -21.18
CA GLU A 233 -18.31 -0.36 -22.27
C GLU A 233 -16.88 -0.81 -21.95
N ARG A 234 -16.38 -0.46 -20.75
CA ARG A 234 -15.03 -0.85 -20.33
C ARG A 234 -14.87 -2.36 -20.19
N PHE A 235 -15.91 -3.05 -19.73
CA PHE A 235 -15.92 -4.50 -19.62
C PHE A 235 -15.91 -5.19 -20.99
N ALA A 236 -16.60 -4.61 -21.98
CA ALA A 236 -16.55 -5.10 -23.36
C ALA A 236 -15.16 -4.91 -23.99
N GLU A 237 -14.50 -3.78 -23.71
CA GLU A 237 -13.12 -3.51 -24.19
C GLU A 237 -12.09 -4.54 -23.68
N LEU A 238 -12.32 -5.19 -22.54
CA LEU A 238 -11.42 -6.23 -22.03
C LEU A 238 -11.41 -7.48 -22.92
N ASP A 239 -12.51 -7.75 -23.65
CA ASP A 239 -12.62 -8.86 -24.59
C ASP A 239 -12.28 -10.23 -23.96
N PHE A 240 -13.04 -10.60 -22.91
CA PHE A 240 -12.86 -11.87 -22.21
C PHE A 240 -13.23 -13.07 -23.09
N GLN A 241 -12.34 -14.05 -23.17
CA GLN A 241 -12.63 -15.32 -23.84
C GLN A 241 -13.58 -16.19 -23.02
N TRP A 242 -13.42 -16.17 -21.69
CA TRP A 242 -14.28 -16.85 -20.72
C TRP A 242 -14.06 -16.26 -19.32
N LEU A 243 -14.99 -16.52 -18.39
CA LEU A 243 -14.83 -16.23 -16.97
C LEU A 243 -15.08 -17.49 -16.12
N ASP A 244 -14.16 -17.76 -15.20
CA ASP A 244 -14.32 -18.71 -14.11
C ASP A 244 -14.54 -17.98 -12.79
N PHE A 245 -15.04 -18.74 -11.82
CA PHE A 245 -15.52 -18.25 -10.55
C PHE A 245 -15.02 -19.14 -9.42
N MET A 246 -14.48 -18.54 -8.36
CA MET A 246 -14.08 -19.24 -7.14
C MET A 246 -14.68 -18.54 -5.92
N LEU A 247 -15.28 -19.33 -5.03
CA LEU A 247 -15.68 -18.87 -3.70
C LEU A 247 -14.48 -19.04 -2.76
N LEU A 248 -14.03 -17.92 -2.20
CA LEU A 248 -12.85 -17.82 -1.34
C LEU A 248 -13.27 -17.55 0.12
N GLY A 249 -12.40 -17.95 1.06
CA GLY A 249 -12.59 -17.70 2.49
C GLY A 249 -13.94 -18.18 3.01
N GLU A 250 -14.26 -19.46 2.79
CA GLU A 250 -15.55 -20.07 3.17
C GLU A 250 -16.78 -19.45 2.46
N GLY A 251 -16.57 -18.88 1.27
CA GLY A 251 -17.63 -18.26 0.46
C GLY A 251 -17.95 -16.82 0.82
N ARG A 252 -17.04 -16.11 1.49
CA ARG A 252 -17.15 -14.68 1.84
C ARG A 252 -16.76 -13.74 0.71
N MET A 253 -16.03 -14.26 -0.27
CA MET A 253 -15.56 -13.50 -1.42
C MET A 253 -15.68 -14.33 -2.68
N LEU A 254 -16.13 -13.70 -3.75
CA LEU A 254 -16.13 -14.23 -5.09
C LEU A 254 -14.92 -13.70 -5.85
N LEU A 255 -14.05 -14.60 -6.30
CA LEU A 255 -13.06 -14.29 -7.31
C LEU A 255 -13.63 -14.62 -8.69
N MET A 256 -13.73 -13.62 -9.55
CA MET A 256 -13.97 -13.81 -10.98
C MET A 256 -12.66 -13.63 -11.72
N HIS A 257 -12.32 -14.55 -12.61
CA HIS A 257 -11.08 -14.44 -13.38
C HIS A 257 -11.23 -14.97 -14.79
N GLY A 258 -10.45 -14.43 -15.71
CA GLY A 258 -10.46 -14.91 -17.09
C GLY A 258 -9.37 -14.27 -17.95
N PRO A 259 -8.99 -14.95 -19.04
CA PRO A 259 -8.10 -14.39 -20.04
C PRO A 259 -8.86 -13.38 -20.90
N ALA A 260 -8.22 -12.24 -21.09
CA ALA A 260 -8.57 -11.14 -21.98
C ALA A 260 -7.58 -11.10 -23.16
N SER A 261 -7.78 -10.16 -24.07
CA SER A 261 -6.92 -9.96 -25.25
C SER A 261 -5.43 -9.80 -24.93
N ASN A 262 -5.08 -9.20 -23.78
CA ASN A 262 -3.69 -8.85 -23.44
C ASN A 262 -3.16 -9.50 -22.14
N GLY A 263 -3.93 -10.36 -21.50
CA GLY A 263 -3.50 -10.99 -20.25
C GLY A 263 -4.66 -11.55 -19.43
N VAL A 264 -4.47 -11.68 -18.13
CA VAL A 264 -5.47 -12.22 -17.21
C VAL A 264 -5.96 -11.13 -16.28
N HIS A 265 -7.29 -10.97 -16.19
CA HIS A 265 -7.90 -10.12 -15.19
C HIS A 265 -8.54 -10.95 -14.08
N LEU A 266 -8.45 -10.42 -12.87
CA LEU A 266 -9.03 -10.97 -11.66
C LEU A 266 -9.83 -9.88 -10.97
N PHE A 267 -11.02 -10.22 -10.48
CA PHE A 267 -11.91 -9.32 -9.76
C PHE A 267 -12.37 -10.00 -8.47
N TRP A 268 -12.14 -9.34 -7.34
CA TRP A 268 -12.63 -9.77 -6.03
C TRP A 268 -13.91 -9.00 -5.70
N LEU A 269 -14.97 -9.74 -5.40
CA LEU A 269 -16.27 -9.21 -5.02
C LEU A 269 -16.64 -9.76 -3.64
N ASP A 270 -16.96 -8.87 -2.69
CA ASP A 270 -17.62 -9.26 -1.45
C ASP A 270 -19.14 -9.18 -1.60
N ALA A 271 -19.90 -9.38 -0.51
CA ALA A 271 -21.36 -9.31 -0.53
C ALA A 271 -21.92 -7.93 -0.96
N ALA A 272 -21.13 -6.84 -0.84
CA ALA A 272 -21.48 -5.51 -1.31
C ALA A 272 -21.10 -5.25 -2.79
N GLY A 273 -20.32 -6.15 -3.39
CA GLY A 273 -19.88 -6.09 -4.79
C GLY A 273 -18.36 -5.92 -4.90
N PHE A 274 -17.92 -5.24 -5.96
CA PHE A 274 -16.52 -5.10 -6.33
C PHE A 274 -15.67 -4.44 -5.24
N ARG A 275 -14.52 -5.07 -4.96
CA ARG A 275 -13.54 -4.62 -3.98
C ARG A 275 -12.23 -4.21 -4.61
N VAL A 276 -11.65 -5.08 -5.42
CA VAL A 276 -10.34 -4.87 -6.04
C VAL A 276 -10.21 -5.74 -7.28
N SER A 277 -9.33 -5.32 -8.19
CA SER A 277 -8.93 -6.10 -9.35
C SER A 277 -7.41 -6.18 -9.46
N ALA A 278 -6.95 -7.21 -10.15
CA ALA A 278 -5.57 -7.33 -10.58
C ALA A 278 -5.53 -7.66 -12.07
N TYR A 279 -4.47 -7.23 -12.73
CA TYR A 279 -4.17 -7.55 -14.12
C TYR A 279 -2.74 -8.07 -14.19
N TYR A 280 -2.58 -9.20 -14.86
CA TYR A 280 -1.28 -9.78 -15.16
C TYR A 280 -1.15 -9.90 -16.68
N PRO A 281 -0.13 -9.27 -17.29
CA PRO A 281 0.23 -9.60 -18.67
C PRO A 281 0.43 -11.11 -18.76
N ALA A 282 -0.12 -11.74 -19.79
CA ALA A 282 0.00 -13.17 -19.96
C ALA A 282 -0.12 -13.58 -21.43
N ASP A 283 0.61 -14.61 -21.82
CA ASP A 283 0.43 -15.28 -23.10
C ASP A 283 -0.93 -16.01 -23.12
N ALA A 284 -1.51 -16.18 -24.30
CA ALA A 284 -2.80 -16.89 -24.46
C ALA A 284 -2.71 -18.38 -24.14
N PHE A 285 -1.50 -18.97 -24.22
CA PHE A 285 -1.26 -20.38 -23.94
C PHE A 285 0.13 -20.58 -23.32
N PRO A 286 0.28 -21.47 -22.32
CA PRO A 286 -0.75 -22.30 -21.66
C PRO A 286 -1.76 -21.50 -20.83
N ALA A 287 -2.93 -22.06 -20.51
CA ALA A 287 -3.90 -21.34 -19.69
C ALA A 287 -3.36 -21.02 -18.29
N HIS A 288 -3.76 -19.87 -17.73
CA HIS A 288 -3.39 -19.52 -16.37
C HIS A 288 -4.06 -20.45 -15.35
N VAL A 289 -3.41 -20.61 -14.21
CA VAL A 289 -3.87 -21.49 -13.13
C VAL A 289 -3.96 -20.70 -11.84
N ILE A 290 -5.10 -20.83 -11.17
CA ILE A 290 -5.33 -20.23 -9.86
C ILE A 290 -5.50 -21.34 -8.83
N LYS A 291 -4.77 -21.24 -7.72
CA LYS A 291 -4.86 -22.17 -6.58
C LYS A 291 -4.98 -21.40 -5.28
N VAL A 292 -5.77 -21.94 -4.36
CA VAL A 292 -5.88 -21.42 -2.99
C VAL A 292 -4.97 -22.26 -2.11
N ASP A 293 -4.12 -21.61 -1.32
CA ASP A 293 -3.21 -22.24 -0.36
C ASP A 293 -3.27 -21.49 0.98
N GLY A 294 -4.11 -21.98 1.90
CA GLY A 294 -4.40 -21.30 3.16
C GLY A 294 -4.95 -19.89 2.94
N GLU A 295 -4.25 -18.88 3.46
CA GLU A 295 -4.62 -17.46 3.29
C GLU A 295 -4.18 -16.87 1.95
N LYS A 296 -3.41 -17.62 1.15
CA LYS A 296 -2.83 -17.16 -0.11
C LYS A 296 -3.61 -17.66 -1.32
N LEU A 297 -3.58 -16.86 -2.37
CA LEU A 297 -3.96 -17.19 -3.72
C LEU A 297 -2.70 -17.20 -4.59
N GLN A 298 -2.41 -18.36 -5.17
CA GLN A 298 -1.33 -18.57 -6.12
C GLN A 298 -1.88 -18.39 -7.54
N ILE A 299 -1.39 -17.36 -8.23
CA ILE A 299 -1.77 -17.01 -9.59
C ILE A 299 -0.57 -17.34 -10.48
N ASN A 300 -0.70 -18.37 -11.29
CA ASN A 300 0.34 -18.80 -12.22
C ASN A 300 -0.06 -18.40 -13.65
N VAL A 301 0.69 -17.48 -14.25
CA VAL A 301 0.46 -16.95 -15.60
C VAL A 301 1.67 -17.23 -16.50
N PRO A 302 1.48 -17.60 -17.76
CA PRO A 302 2.57 -17.66 -18.73
C PRO A 302 2.97 -16.25 -19.19
N ILE A 303 4.25 -15.92 -19.15
CA ILE A 303 4.79 -14.67 -19.68
C ILE A 303 6.03 -15.02 -20.49
N LEU A 304 6.00 -14.73 -21.79
CA LEU A 304 7.09 -15.04 -22.72
C LEU A 304 7.49 -16.53 -22.69
N GLY A 305 6.49 -17.41 -22.59
CA GLY A 305 6.66 -18.87 -22.52
C GLY A 305 7.17 -19.39 -21.17
N GLN A 306 7.31 -18.54 -20.15
CA GLN A 306 7.70 -18.93 -18.80
C GLN A 306 6.56 -18.74 -17.81
N HIS A 307 6.37 -19.70 -16.90
CA HIS A 307 5.40 -19.56 -15.83
C HIS A 307 5.91 -18.62 -14.73
N GLN A 308 5.19 -17.53 -14.48
CA GLN A 308 5.41 -16.64 -13.35
C GLN A 308 4.36 -16.90 -12.28
N LEU A 309 4.82 -17.13 -11.06
CA LEU A 309 3.97 -17.30 -9.89
C LEU A 309 3.85 -15.97 -9.15
N HIS A 310 2.62 -15.51 -8.96
CA HIS A 310 2.27 -14.40 -8.10
C HIS A 310 1.50 -14.93 -6.89
N GLU A 311 1.92 -14.52 -5.70
CA GLU A 311 1.19 -14.81 -4.46
C GLU A 311 0.52 -13.53 -3.95
N VAL A 312 -0.79 -13.61 -3.74
CA VAL A 312 -1.59 -12.55 -3.11
C VAL A 312 -2.44 -13.14 -2.00
N LEU A 313 -3.05 -12.31 -1.15
CA LEU A 313 -4.01 -12.79 -0.17
C LEU A 313 -5.33 -13.14 -0.88
N TRP A 314 -6.10 -14.11 -0.37
CA TRP A 314 -7.34 -14.49 -1.04
C TRP A 314 -8.40 -13.37 -1.06
N TRP A 315 -8.28 -12.35 -0.21
CA TRP A 315 -9.12 -11.15 -0.24
C TRP A 315 -8.59 -10.03 -1.15
N GLY A 316 -7.55 -10.31 -1.93
CA GLY A 316 -6.98 -9.42 -2.93
C GLY A 316 -5.63 -8.82 -2.55
N PRO A 317 -4.99 -8.12 -3.51
CA PRO A 317 -3.72 -7.42 -3.30
C PRO A 317 -3.87 -6.06 -2.60
#